data_AF-A0A524G9M2-F1
#
_entry.id   AF-A0A524G9M2-F1
#
_cell.length_a   1.000
_cell.length_b   1.000
_cell.length_c   1.000
_cell.angle_alpha   90.00
_cell.angle_beta   90.00
_cell.angle_gamma   90.00
#
_symmetry.space_group_name_H-M   'P 1'
#
loop_
_entity.id
_entity.type
_entity.pdbx_description
1 polymer ?
#
loop_
_entity_poly.entity_id
_entity_poly.type
_entity_poly.pdbx_seq_one_letter_code
_entity_poly.pdbx_strand_id
1 'polypeptide(L)'
;MFRTLMALLIALVIAVLIGAFQVLQLSWETIQTEIINSPDISDALATRGAVLFGVLLVPYSAATGATPIYSPLVALGVGGFVAGLISKSGIRMLFVSVIALVLFFLGYFVLNSLGGITDFDAMLAIARTMLIDLGVAFGLLFIPGIIGASLTAEDY
;
A
#
# COMPACT_ATOMS: atom_id res chain seq x y z
N MET A 1 -21.25 0.19 5.48
CA MET A 1 -20.65 0.01 4.13
C MET A 1 -19.94 1.27 3.65
N PHE A 2 -20.61 2.43 3.56
CA PHE A 2 -19.99 3.70 3.11
C PHE A 2 -18.70 4.08 3.86
N ARG A 3 -18.72 4.07 5.20
CA ARG A 3 -17.52 4.39 6.02
C ARG A 3 -16.35 3.43 5.76
N THR A 4 -16.62 2.16 5.45
CA THR A 4 -15.58 1.16 5.13
C THR A 4 -14.92 1.48 3.79
N LEU A 5 -15.72 1.82 2.77
CA LEU A 5 -15.19 2.22 1.46
C LEU A 5 -14.40 3.53 1.55
N MET A 6 -14.89 4.52 2.30
CA MET A 6 -14.16 5.76 2.52
C MET A 6 -12.84 5.52 3.24
N ALA A 7 -12.83 4.71 4.31
CA ALA A 7 -11.61 4.36 5.02
C ALA A 7 -10.62 3.61 4.11
N LEU A 8 -11.09 2.69 3.26
CA LEU A 8 -10.28 2.01 2.27
C LEU A 8 -9.63 2.98 1.28
N LEU A 9 -10.42 3.87 0.67
CA LEU A 9 -9.91 4.85 -0.28
C LEU A 9 -8.87 5.78 0.37
N ILE A 10 -9.12 6.21 1.61
CA ILE A 10 -8.20 7.05 2.37
C ILE A 10 -6.89 6.29 2.66
N ALA A 11 -6.96 5.04 3.11
CA ALA A 11 -5.77 4.21 3.36
C ALA A 11 -4.91 4.10 2.09
N LEU A 12 -5.53 3.79 0.95
CA LEU A 12 -4.87 3.65 -0.34
C LEU A 12 -4.23 4.98 -0.78
N VAL A 13 -4.99 6.09 -0.73
CA VAL A 13 -4.49 7.40 -1.15
C VAL A 13 -3.31 7.85 -0.29
N ILE A 14 -3.40 7.72 1.04
CA ILE A 14 -2.31 8.14 1.93
C ILE A 14 -1.07 7.28 1.71
N ALA A 15 -1.21 5.96 1.63
CA ALA A 15 -0.08 5.06 1.40
C ALA A 15 0.58 5.33 0.04
N VAL A 16 -0.21 5.56 -1.02
CA VAL A 16 0.30 5.90 -2.35
C VAL A 16 0.98 7.26 -2.38
N LEU A 17 0.40 8.29 -1.77
CA LEU A 17 0.98 9.64 -1.76
C LEU A 17 2.31 9.65 -0.98
N ILE A 18 2.33 9.09 0.23
CA ILE A 18 3.56 9.00 1.01
C ILE A 18 4.60 8.19 0.24
N GLY A 19 4.23 7.03 -0.31
CA GLY A 19 5.16 6.22 -1.07
C GLY A 19 5.65 6.89 -2.35
N ALA A 20 4.82 7.62 -3.09
CA ALA A 20 5.24 8.36 -4.28
C ALA A 20 6.36 9.37 -3.98
N PHE A 21 6.25 10.11 -2.86
CA PHE A 21 7.25 11.12 -2.51
C PHE A 21 8.42 10.58 -1.69
N GLN A 22 8.23 9.53 -0.89
CA GLN A 22 9.23 9.04 0.07
C GLN A 22 9.85 7.69 -0.32
N VAL A 23 9.19 6.89 -1.15
CA VAL A 23 9.75 5.65 -1.70
C VAL A 23 10.33 5.93 -3.08
N LEU A 24 9.51 6.48 -3.99
CA LEU A 24 9.95 6.76 -5.36
C LEU A 24 10.73 8.07 -5.49
N GLN A 25 10.79 8.88 -4.43
CA GLN A 25 11.49 10.17 -4.41
C GLN A 25 11.06 11.09 -5.58
N LEU A 26 9.77 11.07 -5.94
CA LEU A 26 9.26 11.86 -7.06
C LEU A 26 9.33 13.35 -6.73
N SER A 27 10.39 14.00 -7.18
CA SER A 27 10.52 15.45 -7.19
C SER A 27 9.66 16.05 -8.30
N TRP A 28 9.37 17.35 -8.23
CA TRP A 28 8.70 18.06 -9.32
C TRP A 28 9.44 17.90 -10.65
N GLU A 29 10.77 17.95 -10.62
CA GLU A 29 11.61 17.76 -11.80
C GLU A 29 11.43 16.35 -12.38
N THR A 30 11.53 15.31 -11.55
CA THR A 30 11.33 13.91 -11.94
C THR A 30 9.95 13.67 -12.56
N ILE A 31 8.90 14.25 -11.97
CA ILE A 31 7.53 14.15 -12.50
C ILE A 31 7.46 14.79 -13.88
N GLN A 32 8.05 15.98 -14.04
CA GLN A 32 8.01 16.70 -15.30
C GLN A 32 8.81 15.97 -16.39
N THR A 33 10.04 15.55 -16.10
CA THR A 33 10.97 14.99 -17.09
C THR A 33 10.66 13.55 -17.43
N GLU A 34 10.33 12.72 -16.44
CA GLU A 34 10.27 11.27 -16.62
C GLU A 34 8.83 10.72 -16.71
N ILE A 35 7.82 11.52 -16.38
CA ILE A 35 6.40 11.12 -16.47
C ILE A 35 5.67 11.98 -17.49
N ILE A 36 5.57 13.29 -17.27
CA ILE A 36 4.77 14.19 -18.12
C ILE A 36 5.34 14.27 -19.54
N ASN A 37 6.67 14.36 -19.66
CA ASN A 37 7.35 14.44 -20.95
C ASN A 37 7.74 13.05 -21.52
N SER A 38 7.27 11.96 -20.92
CA SER A 38 7.52 10.61 -21.43
C SER A 38 6.83 10.41 -22.78
N PRO A 39 7.48 9.75 -23.77
CA PRO A 39 6.83 9.33 -25.02
C PRO A 39 5.61 8.43 -24.79
N ASP A 40 5.63 7.64 -23.72
CA ASP A 40 4.50 6.86 -23.23
C ASP A 40 4.31 7.12 -21.73
N ILE A 41 3.33 7.97 -21.41
CA ILE A 41 2.99 8.34 -20.03
C ILE A 41 2.41 7.13 -19.28
N SER A 42 1.68 6.25 -19.97
CA SER A 42 1.00 5.12 -19.33
C SER A 42 2.00 4.09 -18.85
N ASP A 43 2.99 3.77 -19.69
CA ASP A 43 4.08 2.85 -19.33
C ASP A 43 4.97 3.43 -18.22
N ALA A 44 5.28 4.74 -18.30
CA ALA A 44 6.04 5.44 -17.28
C ALA A 44 5.34 5.43 -15.90
N LEU A 45 4.02 5.57 -15.88
CA LEU A 45 3.22 5.46 -14.65
C LEU A 45 3.11 4.02 -14.17
N ALA A 46 2.91 3.05 -15.07
CA ALA A 46 2.82 1.64 -14.73
C ALA A 46 4.09 1.13 -14.06
N THR A 47 5.26 1.45 -14.64
CA THR A 47 6.57 1.08 -14.09
C THR A 47 6.78 1.63 -12.67
N ARG A 48 6.43 2.90 -12.45
CA ARG A 48 6.57 3.53 -11.11
C ARG A 48 5.57 2.96 -10.12
N GLY A 49 4.32 2.73 -10.55
CA GLY A 49 3.31 2.07 -9.73
C GLY A 49 3.72 0.66 -9.33
N ALA A 50 4.34 -0.09 -10.25
CA ALA A 50 4.88 -1.42 -10.02
C ALA A 50 5.94 -1.41 -8.91
N VAL A 51 6.90 -0.48 -8.98
CA VAL A 51 7.94 -0.30 -7.96
C VAL A 51 7.32 0.10 -6.62
N LEU A 52 6.42 1.09 -6.63
CA LEU A 52 5.76 1.58 -5.42
C LEU A 52 5.02 0.47 -4.68
N PHE A 53 4.16 -0.27 -5.39
CA PHE A 53 3.41 -1.37 -4.78
C PHE A 53 4.31 -2.51 -4.36
N GLY A 54 5.36 -2.83 -5.13
CA GLY A 54 6.37 -3.82 -4.74
C GLY A 54 7.01 -3.48 -3.40
N VAL A 55 7.45 -2.23 -3.22
CA VAL A 55 8.08 -1.78 -1.98
C VAL A 55 7.08 -1.71 -0.81
N LEU A 56 5.82 -1.29 -1.06
CA LEU A 56 4.77 -1.30 -0.04
C LEU A 56 4.40 -2.73 0.43
N LEU A 57 4.65 -3.75 -0.39
CA LEU A 57 4.44 -5.15 -0.02
C LEU A 57 5.62 -5.78 0.72
N VAL A 58 6.79 -5.13 0.76
CA VAL A 58 8.00 -5.59 1.47
C VAL A 58 8.47 -4.66 2.61
N PRO A 59 7.58 -4.17 3.49
CA PRO A 59 7.96 -3.15 4.47
C PRO A 59 9.01 -3.63 5.48
N TYR A 60 9.02 -4.92 5.85
CA TYR A 60 9.98 -5.46 6.80
C TYR A 60 11.35 -5.65 6.15
N SER A 61 11.40 -6.29 4.98
CA SER A 61 12.65 -6.44 4.21
C SER A 61 13.23 -5.09 3.81
N ALA A 62 12.41 -4.10 3.43
CA ALA A 62 12.87 -2.75 3.14
C ALA A 62 13.53 -2.09 4.35
N ALA A 63 12.96 -2.25 5.55
CA ALA A 63 13.49 -1.67 6.78
C ALA A 63 14.72 -2.40 7.32
N THR A 64 14.88 -3.68 7.00
CA THR A 64 15.98 -4.54 7.51
C THR A 64 17.09 -4.80 6.50
N GLY A 65 16.95 -4.28 5.27
CA GLY A 65 17.95 -4.41 4.22
C GLY A 65 19.24 -3.65 4.52
N ALA A 66 20.25 -3.86 3.66
CA ALA A 66 21.56 -3.23 3.79
C ALA A 66 21.51 -1.68 3.74
N THR A 67 20.55 -1.13 3.00
CA THR A 67 20.20 0.29 3.04
C THR A 67 18.76 0.40 3.51
N PRO A 68 18.53 0.67 4.81
CA PRO A 68 17.19 0.70 5.39
C PRO A 68 16.30 1.76 4.75
N ILE A 69 15.12 1.35 4.30
CA ILE A 69 14.06 2.23 3.80
C ILE A 69 12.85 2.09 4.72
N TYR A 70 12.58 3.12 5.52
CA TYR A 70 11.49 3.11 6.50
C TYR A 70 10.18 3.72 5.98
N SER A 71 10.21 4.37 4.82
CA SER A 71 9.03 5.03 4.24
C SER A 71 7.82 4.11 4.03
N PRO A 72 7.95 2.80 3.73
CA PRO A 72 6.81 1.88 3.65
C PRO A 72 6.13 1.66 5.00
N LEU A 73 6.91 1.59 6.08
CA LEU A 73 6.37 1.48 7.45
C LEU A 73 5.47 2.66 7.77
N VAL A 74 5.96 3.87 7.45
CA VAL A 74 5.24 5.13 7.69
C VAL A 74 4.01 5.22 6.78
N ALA A 75 4.15 4.92 5.50
CA ALA A 75 3.06 4.99 4.53
C ALA A 75 1.86 4.12 4.94
N LEU A 76 2.13 2.84 5.27
CA LEU A 76 1.10 1.90 5.69
C LEU A 76 0.57 2.23 7.10
N GLY A 77 1.45 2.58 8.03
CA GLY A 77 1.07 2.92 9.41
C GLY A 77 0.17 4.15 9.50
N VAL A 78 0.55 5.23 8.83
CA VAL A 78 -0.22 6.48 8.81
C VAL A 78 -1.51 6.29 8.01
N GLY A 79 -1.45 5.61 6.86
CA GLY A 79 -2.64 5.28 6.07
C GLY A 79 -3.65 4.46 6.87
N GLY A 80 -3.18 3.44 7.58
CA GLY A 80 -3.97 2.63 8.50
C GLY A 80 -4.60 3.45 9.62
N PHE A 81 -3.80 4.27 10.32
CA PHE A 81 -4.28 5.11 11.43
C PHE A 81 -5.39 6.07 11.00
N VAL A 82 -5.17 6.83 9.91
CA VAL A 82 -6.17 7.81 9.43
C VAL A 82 -7.42 7.11 8.92
N ALA A 83 -7.29 5.98 8.22
CA ALA A 83 -8.43 5.15 7.85
C ALA A 83 -9.20 4.64 9.08
N GLY A 84 -8.48 4.31 10.16
CA GLY A 84 -9.02 4.00 11.47
C GLY A 84 -9.99 5.06 11.99
N LEU A 85 -9.53 6.31 12.05
CA LEU A 85 -10.31 7.48 12.49
C LEU A 85 -11.64 7.64 11.72
N ILE A 86 -11.64 7.29 10.43
CA ILE A 86 -12.81 7.40 9.56
C ILE A 86 -13.73 6.18 9.72
N SER A 87 -13.14 5.00 9.85
CA SER A 87 -13.89 3.75 9.96
C SER A 87 -14.67 3.64 11.28
N LYS A 88 -14.11 4.19 12.37
CA LYS A 88 -14.63 4.11 13.75
C LYS A 88 -14.93 2.68 14.23
N SER A 89 -14.32 1.65 13.65
CA SER A 89 -14.58 0.25 14.03
C SER A 89 -13.41 -0.67 13.66
N GLY A 90 -12.93 -1.44 14.64
CA GLY A 90 -11.87 -2.43 14.43
C GLY A 90 -12.24 -3.51 13.41
N ILE A 91 -13.49 -3.98 13.41
CA ILE A 91 -13.98 -4.96 12.41
C ILE A 91 -13.92 -4.36 11.00
N ARG A 92 -14.28 -3.07 10.83
CA ARG A 92 -14.15 -2.41 9.52
C ARG A 92 -12.68 -2.30 9.11
N MET A 93 -11.79 -2.01 10.06
CA MET A 93 -10.35 -1.97 9.78
C MET A 93 -9.79 -3.32 9.39
N LEU A 94 -10.31 -4.44 9.91
CA LEU A 94 -9.92 -5.76 9.44
C LEU A 94 -10.18 -5.90 7.93
N PHE A 95 -11.39 -5.56 7.47
CA PHE A 95 -11.74 -5.60 6.05
C PHE A 95 -10.94 -4.60 5.23
N VAL A 96 -10.77 -3.36 5.71
CA VAL A 96 -9.98 -2.33 5.02
C VAL A 96 -8.54 -2.81 4.82
N SER A 97 -7.89 -3.33 5.86
CA SER A 97 -6.50 -3.79 5.78
C SER A 97 -6.32 -4.99 4.86
N VAL A 98 -7.23 -5.98 4.92
CA VAL A 98 -7.19 -7.14 4.01
C VAL A 98 -7.38 -6.69 2.56
N ILE A 99 -8.41 -5.87 2.29
CA ILE A 99 -8.70 -5.41 0.92
C ILE A 99 -7.56 -4.54 0.39
N ALA A 100 -7.02 -3.61 1.19
CA ALA A 100 -5.90 -2.78 0.78
C ALA A 100 -4.66 -3.62 0.44
N LEU A 101 -4.33 -4.61 1.27
CA LEU A 101 -3.21 -5.52 1.01
C LEU A 101 -3.40 -6.29 -0.29
N VAL A 102 -4.59 -6.85 -0.51
CA VAL A 102 -4.93 -7.56 -1.76
C VAL A 102 -4.81 -6.63 -2.96
N LEU A 103 -5.28 -5.38 -2.85
CA LEU A 103 -5.19 -4.41 -3.95
C LEU A 103 -3.74 -4.01 -4.25
N PHE A 104 -2.88 -3.83 -3.24
CA PHE A 104 -1.45 -3.61 -3.47
C PHE A 104 -0.79 -4.83 -4.12
N PHE A 105 -1.11 -6.03 -3.66
CA PHE A 105 -0.58 -7.26 -4.22
C PHE A 105 -0.99 -7.47 -5.68
N LEU A 106 -2.29 -7.34 -5.98
CA LEU A 106 -2.80 -7.45 -7.35
C LEU A 106 -2.25 -6.33 -8.23
N GLY A 107 -2.17 -5.11 -7.72
CA GLY A 107 -1.54 -3.99 -8.42
C GLY A 107 -0.08 -4.28 -8.78
N TYR A 108 0.72 -4.75 -7.83
CA TYR A 108 2.10 -5.15 -8.06
C TYR A 108 2.21 -6.25 -9.12
N PHE A 109 1.40 -7.30 -9.01
CA PHE A 109 1.43 -8.45 -9.91
C PHE A 109 1.07 -8.08 -11.35
N VAL A 110 -0.02 -7.31 -11.52
CA VAL A 110 -0.50 -6.86 -12.83
C VAL A 110 0.47 -5.88 -13.47
N LEU A 111 0.98 -4.90 -12.70
CA LEU A 111 1.86 -3.87 -13.25
C LEU A 111 3.26 -4.41 -13.62
N ASN A 112 3.76 -5.45 -12.94
CA ASN A 112 5.00 -6.12 -13.32
C ASN A 112 4.81 -7.20 -14.41
N SER A 113 3.59 -7.39 -14.90
CA SER A 113 3.27 -8.42 -15.90
C SER A 113 3.75 -9.83 -15.49
N LEU A 114 3.65 -10.19 -14.20
CA LEU A 114 4.19 -11.44 -13.62
C LEU A 114 3.33 -12.68 -13.89
N GLY A 115 2.53 -12.64 -14.94
CA GLY A 115 1.42 -13.54 -15.22
C GLY A 115 0.12 -12.74 -15.38
N GLY A 116 -0.81 -13.24 -16.19
CA GLY A 116 -2.14 -12.62 -16.28
C GLY A 116 -2.88 -12.71 -14.95
N ILE A 117 -3.93 -11.91 -14.74
CA ILE A 117 -4.76 -11.91 -13.51
C ILE A 117 -5.38 -13.27 -13.13
N THR A 118 -5.24 -14.27 -13.99
CA THR A 118 -5.74 -15.63 -13.83
C THR A 118 -4.65 -16.64 -13.41
N ASP A 119 -3.39 -16.25 -13.35
CA ASP A 119 -2.27 -17.13 -12.99
C ASP A 119 -2.09 -17.22 -11.46
N PHE A 120 -2.97 -18.02 -10.84
CA PHE A 120 -2.99 -18.20 -9.39
C PHE A 120 -1.72 -18.87 -8.84
N ASP A 121 -1.09 -19.76 -9.61
CA ASP A 121 0.11 -20.46 -9.18
C ASP A 121 1.29 -19.49 -9.07
N ALA A 122 1.45 -18.59 -10.04
CA ALA A 122 2.44 -17.52 -9.99
C ALA A 122 2.17 -16.55 -8.81
N MET A 123 0.92 -16.15 -8.61
CA MET A 123 0.53 -15.30 -7.48
C MET A 123 0.86 -15.96 -6.13
N LEU A 124 0.52 -17.25 -5.97
CA LEU A 124 0.79 -17.98 -4.73
C LEU A 124 2.29 -18.15 -4.49
N ALA A 125 3.07 -18.41 -5.54
CA ALA A 125 4.53 -18.53 -5.44
C ALA A 125 5.16 -17.22 -4.91
N ILE A 126 4.75 -16.06 -5.45
CA ILE A 126 5.23 -14.75 -4.99
C ILE A 126 4.75 -14.45 -3.57
N ALA A 127 3.48 -14.71 -3.26
CA ALA A 127 2.96 -14.47 -1.90
C ALA A 127 3.75 -15.28 -0.84
N ARG A 128 4.22 -16.49 -1.18
CA ARG A 128 5.04 -17.33 -0.29
C ARG A 128 6.44 -16.76 -0.06
N THR A 129 7.04 -16.09 -1.05
CA THR A 129 8.36 -15.45 -0.86
C THR A 129 8.28 -14.20 0.01
N MET A 130 7.10 -13.59 0.10
CA MET A 130 6.84 -12.35 0.85
C MET A 130 6.06 -12.57 2.15
N LEU A 131 5.97 -13.80 2.66
CA LEU A 131 5.04 -14.17 3.74
C LEU A 131 5.16 -13.28 4.99
N ILE A 132 6.40 -13.04 5.44
CA ILE A 132 6.67 -12.20 6.63
C ILE A 132 6.24 -10.76 6.35
N ASP A 133 6.65 -10.23 5.20
CA ASP A 133 6.34 -8.87 4.79
C ASP A 133 4.85 -8.60 4.61
N LEU A 134 4.10 -9.54 4.02
CA LEU A 134 2.65 -9.45 3.91
C LEU A 134 1.99 -9.41 5.29
N GLY A 135 2.48 -10.21 6.25
CA GLY A 135 2.05 -10.16 7.64
C GLY A 135 2.33 -8.81 8.30
N VAL A 136 3.52 -8.25 8.06
CA VAL A 136 3.90 -6.93 8.59
C VAL A 136 3.10 -5.81 7.92
N ALA A 137 2.91 -5.83 6.60
CA ALA A 137 2.09 -4.87 5.87
C ALA A 137 0.64 -4.87 6.37
N PHE A 138 0.06 -6.06 6.57
CA PHE A 138 -1.24 -6.20 7.22
C PHE A 138 -1.25 -5.59 8.62
N GLY A 139 -0.26 -5.93 9.46
CA GLY A 139 -0.14 -5.42 10.82
C GLY A 139 -0.04 -3.89 10.87
N LEU A 140 0.73 -3.29 9.96
CA LEU A 140 0.92 -1.84 9.84
C LEU A 140 -0.35 -1.11 9.41
N LEU A 141 -1.21 -1.73 8.60
CA LEU A 141 -2.52 -1.16 8.26
C LEU A 141 -3.51 -1.36 9.42
N PHE A 142 -3.55 -2.56 9.98
CA PHE A 142 -4.59 -3.00 10.90
C PHE A 142 -4.39 -2.48 12.32
N ILE A 143 -3.20 -2.60 12.91
CA ILE A 143 -2.97 -2.24 14.31
C ILE A 143 -3.13 -0.72 14.52
N PRO A 144 -2.42 0.16 13.78
CA PRO A 144 -2.69 1.59 13.80
C PRO A 144 -4.13 1.93 13.44
N GLY A 145 -4.74 1.17 12.53
CA GLY A 145 -6.15 1.29 12.17
C GLY A 145 -7.10 1.08 13.35
N ILE A 146 -6.91 0.04 14.14
CA ILE A 146 -7.70 -0.19 15.35
C ILE A 146 -7.48 0.95 16.34
N ILE A 147 -6.25 1.41 16.52
CA ILE A 147 -5.93 2.53 17.41
C ILE A 147 -6.69 3.80 16.96
N GLY A 148 -6.62 4.16 15.68
CA GLY A 148 -7.38 5.29 15.14
C GLY A 148 -8.89 5.11 15.30
N ALA A 149 -9.40 3.91 15.03
CA ALA A 149 -10.80 3.59 15.22
C ALA A 149 -11.26 3.74 16.67
N SER A 150 -10.45 3.31 17.65
CA SER A 150 -10.80 3.42 19.07
C SER A 150 -10.81 4.85 19.58
N LEU A 151 -10.01 5.75 19.00
CA LEU A 151 -9.99 7.16 19.40
C LEU A 151 -11.24 7.94 18.96
N THR A 152 -11.98 7.40 17.99
CA THR A 152 -13.15 8.04 17.36
C THR A 152 -14.41 7.18 17.44
N ALA A 153 -14.30 6.04 18.13
CA ALA A 153 -15.42 5.22 18.52
C ALA A 153 -16.21 6.01 19.57
N GLU A 154 -17.21 6.76 19.10
CA GLU A 154 -18.24 7.30 19.99
C GLU A 154 -18.97 6.10 20.59
N ASP A 155 -19.07 6.09 21.92
CA ASP A 155 -19.88 5.13 22.69
C ASP A 155 -21.29 5.10 22.08
N TYR A 156 -21.63 3.99 21.44
CA TYR A 156 -23.00 3.65 21.07
C TYR A 156 -23.57 2.67 22.09
#